data_AF-A0AA41WQH3-F1
#
_entry.id   AF-A0AA41WQH3-F1
#
_cell.length_a   1.000
_cell.length_b   1.000
_cell.length_c   1.000
_cell.angle_alpha   90.00
_cell.angle_beta   90.00
_cell.angle_gamma   90.00
#
_symmetry.space_group_name_H-M   'P 1'
#
loop_
_entity.id
_entity.type
_entity.pdbx_description
1 polymer ?
#
loop_
_entity_poly.entity_id
_entity_poly.type
_entity_poly.pdbx_seq_one_letter_code
_entity_poly.pdbx_strand_id
1 'polypeptide(L)'
;MLNPLYQYVVGFEVHRYLDSMDGAQAGKPELIMALDADDPARLLGFALYLPYVDDPDACSLIYLAVQESHRRQGIGRAMVEEMVARYPHAEVACVAGKVPYFEALGFLPLAARGPQVVMNTRSQASNGMLAVQDLEPIFHSKEVRQIHGYLVKQHGEKAMSDAEKERDRLLDQLARQALHLTETYSVAKHLH
;
A
#
# COMPACT_ATOMS: atom_id res chain seq x y z
N MET A 1 16.85 -3.32 -12.63
CA MET A 1 17.81 -2.20 -12.50
C MET A 1 17.39 -1.21 -11.42
N LEU A 2 16.16 -0.70 -11.40
CA LEU A 2 15.71 0.25 -10.36
C LEU A 2 15.36 -0.36 -8.98
N ASN A 3 15.33 -1.69 -8.85
CA ASN A 3 14.87 -2.38 -7.64
C ASN A 3 15.56 -1.92 -6.33
N PRO A 4 16.90 -1.69 -6.28
CA PRO A 4 17.55 -1.22 -5.06
C PRO A 4 17.08 0.16 -4.61
N LEU A 5 16.79 1.06 -5.56
CA LEU A 5 16.26 2.40 -5.27
C LEU A 5 14.86 2.31 -4.64
N TYR A 6 13.98 1.49 -5.21
CA TYR A 6 12.63 1.28 -4.68
C TYR A 6 12.63 0.60 -3.32
N GLN A 7 13.48 -0.41 -3.13
CA GLN A 7 13.63 -1.08 -1.83
C GLN A 7 14.07 -0.10 -0.74
N TYR A 8 14.99 0.82 -1.06
CA TYR A 8 15.41 1.86 -0.13
C TYR A 8 14.27 2.82 0.22
N VAL A 9 13.57 3.36 -0.79
CA VAL A 9 12.48 4.33 -0.56
C VAL A 9 11.34 3.70 0.24
N VAL A 10 10.90 2.48 -0.11
CA VAL A 10 9.85 1.77 0.61
C VAL A 10 10.28 1.43 2.03
N GLY A 11 11.50 0.93 2.23
CA GLY A 11 12.01 0.63 3.56
C GLY A 11 12.09 1.88 4.45
N PHE A 12 12.52 3.00 3.89
CA PHE A 12 12.59 4.27 4.61
C PHE A 12 11.20 4.83 4.96
N GLU A 13 10.25 4.77 4.04
CA GLU A 13 8.85 5.17 4.29
C GLU A 13 8.24 4.36 5.46
N VAL A 14 8.37 3.04 5.41
CA VAL A 14 7.90 2.17 6.50
C VAL A 14 8.58 2.56 7.82
N HIS A 15 9.89 2.78 7.82
CA HIS A 15 10.61 3.20 9.02
C HIS A 15 10.09 4.53 9.60
N ARG A 16 9.79 5.53 8.76
CA ARG A 16 9.17 6.79 9.23
C ARG A 16 7.80 6.58 9.86
N TYR A 17 6.99 5.69 9.29
CA TYR A 17 5.70 5.35 9.90
C TYR A 17 5.90 4.70 11.27
N LEU A 18 6.82 3.74 11.39
CA LEU A 18 7.18 3.11 12.66
C LEU A 18 7.66 4.13 13.71
N ASP A 19 8.55 5.05 13.33
CA ASP A 19 9.08 6.08 14.23
C ASP A 19 7.99 7.05 14.76
N SER A 20 6.93 7.26 13.98
CA SER A 20 5.82 8.14 14.36
C SER A 20 4.73 7.47 15.21
N MET A 21 4.81 6.14 15.46
CA MET A 21 3.83 5.40 16.27
C MET A 21 3.84 5.79 17.76
N ASP A 22 5.01 6.15 18.27
CA ASP A 22 5.22 6.54 19.67
C ASP A 22 4.59 7.92 20.00
N GLY A 23 4.06 8.63 18.99
CA GLY A 23 3.32 9.86 19.18
C GLY A 23 1.95 9.67 19.85
N ALA A 24 1.50 10.68 20.59
CA ALA A 24 0.12 10.78 21.09
C ALA A 24 -0.84 11.47 20.09
N GLN A 25 -0.47 11.53 18.81
CA GLN A 25 -1.19 12.28 17.78
C GLN A 25 -2.36 11.47 17.22
N ALA A 26 -3.49 12.12 16.97
CA ALA A 26 -4.61 11.51 16.26
C ALA A 26 -4.19 11.12 14.82
N GLY A 27 -4.70 9.99 14.33
CA GLY A 27 -4.33 9.45 13.02
C GLY A 27 -2.92 8.88 12.92
N LYS A 28 -2.26 8.62 14.06
CA LYS A 28 -0.95 7.97 14.08
C LYS A 28 -1.00 6.57 13.49
N PRO A 29 0.11 6.07 12.92
CA PRO A 29 0.13 4.74 12.33
C PRO A 29 -0.10 3.65 13.36
N GLU A 30 -0.77 2.59 12.94
CA GLU A 30 -0.99 1.39 13.73
C GLU A 30 -0.52 0.15 12.98
N LEU A 31 -0.07 -0.85 13.75
CA LEU A 31 0.55 -2.06 13.23
C LEU A 31 -0.11 -3.30 13.81
N ILE A 32 -0.52 -4.21 12.94
CA ILE A 32 -0.83 -5.60 13.29
C ILE A 32 0.33 -6.46 12.82
N MET A 33 0.87 -7.27 13.71
CA MET A 33 1.95 -8.22 13.42
C MET A 33 1.44 -9.65 13.56
N ALA A 34 1.75 -10.50 12.58
CA ALA A 34 1.61 -11.93 12.70
C ALA A 34 2.97 -12.52 13.09
N LEU A 35 3.04 -13.08 14.30
CA LEU A 35 4.24 -13.72 14.83
C LEU A 35 4.10 -15.24 14.73
N ASP A 36 5.23 -15.94 14.66
CA ASP A 36 5.25 -17.39 14.75
C ASP A 36 4.82 -17.86 16.15
N ALA A 37 4.01 -18.91 16.22
CA ALA A 37 3.46 -19.40 17.48
C ALA A 37 4.51 -20.12 18.33
N ASP A 38 5.46 -20.79 17.68
CA ASP A 38 6.53 -21.55 18.34
C ASP A 38 7.76 -20.67 18.59
N ASP A 39 7.97 -19.63 17.77
CA ASP A 39 9.03 -18.63 17.94
C ASP A 39 8.51 -17.19 17.78
N PRO A 40 7.97 -16.56 18.84
CA PRO A 40 7.39 -15.21 18.75
C PRO A 40 8.38 -14.10 18.34
N ALA A 41 9.69 -14.36 18.34
CA ALA A 41 10.67 -13.41 17.80
C ALA A 41 10.63 -13.34 16.26
N ARG A 42 9.97 -14.31 15.61
CA ARG A 42 9.88 -14.41 14.16
C ARG A 42 8.59 -13.76 13.63
N LEU A 43 8.77 -12.71 12.84
CA LEU A 43 7.69 -12.04 12.12
C LEU A 43 7.32 -12.81 10.84
N LEU A 44 6.06 -13.23 10.73
CA LEU A 44 5.48 -13.92 9.56
C LEU A 44 4.78 -12.96 8.60
N GLY A 45 4.33 -11.80 9.09
CA GLY A 45 3.69 -10.78 8.28
C GLY A 45 3.27 -9.57 9.10
N PHE A 46 2.90 -8.49 8.41
CA PHE A 46 2.38 -7.29 9.05
C PHE A 46 1.33 -6.58 8.19
N ALA A 47 0.46 -5.82 8.86
CA ALA A 47 -0.42 -4.84 8.26
C ALA A 47 -0.17 -3.48 8.95
N LEU A 48 0.22 -2.47 8.16
CA LEU A 48 0.42 -1.09 8.59
C LEU A 48 -0.73 -0.24 8.03
N TYR A 49 -1.45 0.43 8.90
CA TYR A 49 -2.62 1.23 8.53
C TYR A 49 -2.66 2.56 9.28
N LEU A 50 -3.38 3.52 8.72
CA LEU A 50 -3.57 4.86 9.27
C LEU A 50 -5.04 5.06 9.64
N PRO A 51 -5.40 5.23 10.91
CA PRO A 51 -6.70 5.74 11.30
C PRO A 51 -6.91 7.15 10.74
N TYR A 52 -8.15 7.49 10.43
CA TYR A 52 -8.51 8.86 10.09
C TYR A 52 -8.48 9.73 11.34
N VAL A 53 -8.08 11.00 11.21
CA VAL A 53 -7.87 11.93 12.33
C VAL A 53 -9.19 12.28 13.02
N ASP A 54 -10.24 12.42 12.24
CA ASP A 54 -11.56 12.96 12.60
C ASP A 54 -12.72 12.03 12.22
N ASP A 55 -12.42 10.78 11.86
CA ASP A 55 -13.39 9.71 11.68
C ASP A 55 -12.95 8.46 12.47
N PRO A 56 -13.53 8.21 13.65
CA PRO A 56 -13.09 7.15 14.55
C PRO A 56 -13.35 5.74 14.03
N ASP A 57 -14.25 5.59 13.05
CA ASP A 57 -14.59 4.29 12.45
C ASP A 57 -13.71 3.97 11.24
N ALA A 58 -12.91 4.94 10.75
CA ALA A 58 -12.24 4.84 9.47
C ALA A 58 -10.72 4.67 9.56
N CYS A 59 -10.18 3.86 8.65
CA CYS A 59 -8.74 3.69 8.46
C CYS A 59 -8.39 3.45 6.99
N SER A 60 -7.12 3.63 6.64
CA SER A 60 -6.56 3.24 5.34
C SER A 60 -5.40 2.26 5.51
N LEU A 61 -5.49 1.10 4.87
CA LEU A 61 -4.41 0.10 4.84
C LEU A 61 -3.32 0.55 3.88
N ILE A 62 -2.12 0.82 4.42
CA ILE A 62 -0.97 1.32 3.65
C ILE A 62 -0.08 0.18 3.16
N TYR A 63 0.24 -0.77 4.05
CA TYR A 63 1.03 -1.94 3.69
C TYR A 63 0.43 -3.22 4.24
N LEU A 64 0.48 -4.27 3.43
CA LEU A 64 0.17 -5.62 3.82
C LEU A 64 1.23 -6.56 3.24
N ALA A 65 1.96 -7.25 4.11
CA ALA A 65 2.99 -8.18 3.70
C ALA A 65 2.89 -9.49 4.50
N VAL A 66 3.10 -10.60 3.80
CA VAL A 66 3.23 -11.94 4.39
C VAL A 66 4.47 -12.58 3.79
N GLN A 67 5.29 -13.18 4.66
CA GLN A 67 6.48 -13.93 4.27
C GLN A 67 6.10 -14.95 3.19
N GLU A 68 6.91 -15.06 2.14
CA GLU A 68 6.56 -15.85 0.96
C GLU A 68 6.23 -17.32 1.28
N SER A 69 7.02 -17.94 2.16
CA SER A 69 6.81 -19.30 2.65
C SER A 69 5.52 -19.51 3.45
N HIS A 70 4.85 -18.42 3.87
CA HIS A 70 3.64 -18.42 4.68
C HIS A 70 2.43 -17.81 3.97
N ARG A 71 2.55 -17.50 2.67
CA ARG A 71 1.42 -17.03 1.86
C ARG A 71 0.37 -18.13 1.69
N ARG A 72 -0.88 -17.71 1.46
CA ARG A 72 -2.05 -18.60 1.25
C ARG A 72 -2.43 -19.44 2.49
N GLN A 73 -1.94 -19.08 3.67
CA GLN A 73 -2.28 -19.72 4.95
C GLN A 73 -3.26 -18.89 5.79
N GLY A 74 -3.93 -17.91 5.19
CA GLY A 74 -4.90 -17.05 5.91
C GLY A 74 -4.31 -15.91 6.73
N ILE A 75 -2.98 -15.82 6.90
CA ILE A 75 -2.33 -14.77 7.71
C ILE A 75 -2.73 -13.35 7.27
N GLY A 76 -2.61 -13.05 5.97
CA GLY A 76 -2.98 -11.73 5.45
C GLY A 76 -4.47 -11.40 5.64
N ARG A 77 -5.34 -12.42 5.54
CA ARG A 77 -6.79 -12.28 5.76
C ARG A 77 -7.06 -11.95 7.22
N ALA A 78 -6.47 -12.69 8.15
CA ALA A 78 -6.63 -12.47 9.58
C ALA A 78 -6.19 -11.07 10.00
N MET A 79 -5.07 -10.56 9.49
CA MET A 79 -4.62 -9.20 9.80
C MET A 79 -5.58 -8.12 9.27
N VAL A 80 -6.17 -8.31 8.07
CA VAL A 80 -7.14 -7.36 7.51
C VAL A 80 -8.48 -7.44 8.27
N GLU A 81 -8.93 -8.64 8.64
CA GLU A 81 -10.16 -8.83 9.42
C GLU A 81 -10.04 -8.17 10.81
N GLU A 82 -8.89 -8.32 11.48
CA GLU A 82 -8.59 -7.65 12.75
C GLU A 82 -8.58 -6.12 12.59
N MET A 83 -8.00 -5.60 11.51
CA MET A 83 -8.02 -4.16 11.21
C MET A 83 -9.47 -3.66 11.01
N VAL A 84 -10.27 -4.37 10.21
CA VAL A 84 -11.68 -3.99 9.93
C VAL A 84 -12.56 -4.12 11.18
N ALA A 85 -12.26 -5.06 12.08
CA ALA A 85 -12.97 -5.18 13.36
C ALA A 85 -12.76 -3.94 14.26
N ARG A 86 -11.58 -3.31 14.18
CA ARG A 86 -11.28 -2.04 14.87
C ARG A 86 -11.85 -0.83 14.15
N TYR A 87 -11.79 -0.83 12.81
CA TYR A 87 -12.21 0.27 11.94
C TYR A 87 -13.15 -0.25 10.85
N PRO A 88 -14.48 -0.24 11.08
CA PRO A 88 -15.44 -0.79 10.12
C PRO A 88 -15.49 -0.05 8.78
N HIS A 89 -14.97 1.17 8.70
CA HIS A 89 -14.86 1.98 7.48
C HIS A 89 -13.43 1.95 6.92
N ALA A 90 -13.00 0.81 6.40
CA ALA A 90 -11.64 0.64 5.92
C ALA A 90 -11.50 0.94 4.42
N GLU A 91 -10.43 1.66 4.06
CA GLU A 91 -9.97 1.89 2.69
C GLU A 91 -8.69 1.08 2.41
N VAL A 92 -8.52 0.63 1.16
CA VAL A 92 -7.24 0.17 0.64
C VAL A 92 -7.07 0.65 -0.80
N ALA A 93 -5.85 1.02 -1.18
CA ALA A 93 -5.50 1.26 -2.57
C ALA A 93 -4.56 0.15 -3.04
N CYS A 94 -4.95 -0.59 -4.07
CA CYS A 94 -4.22 -1.76 -4.54
C CYS A 94 -4.19 -1.83 -6.07
N VAL A 95 -3.22 -2.56 -6.64
CA VAL A 95 -3.23 -2.83 -8.10
C VAL A 95 -4.41 -3.72 -8.48
N ALA A 96 -4.92 -3.59 -9.70
CA ALA A 96 -6.11 -4.32 -10.17
C ALA A 96 -6.06 -5.84 -9.90
N GLY A 97 -4.89 -6.48 -10.03
CA GLY A 97 -4.72 -7.92 -9.74
C GLY A 97 -4.92 -8.33 -8.27
N LYS A 98 -5.03 -7.37 -7.35
CA LYS A 98 -5.35 -7.60 -5.92
C LYS A 98 -6.81 -7.33 -5.57
N VAL A 99 -7.61 -6.80 -6.49
CA VAL A 99 -9.03 -6.54 -6.25
C VAL A 99 -9.77 -7.79 -5.79
N PRO A 100 -9.65 -8.97 -6.45
CA PRO A 100 -10.39 -10.16 -6.00
C PRO A 100 -10.05 -10.61 -4.57
N TYR A 101 -8.83 -10.33 -4.10
CA TYR A 101 -8.43 -10.64 -2.74
C TYR A 101 -9.19 -9.78 -1.73
N PHE A 102 -9.32 -8.48 -1.99
CA PHE A 102 -10.03 -7.55 -1.09
C PHE A 102 -11.55 -7.64 -1.24
N GLU A 103 -12.08 -7.95 -2.42
CA GLU A 103 -13.51 -8.25 -2.61
C GLU A 103 -13.95 -9.43 -1.74
N ALA A 104 -13.14 -10.49 -1.66
CA ALA A 104 -13.40 -11.63 -0.77
C ALA A 104 -13.39 -11.28 0.72
N LEU A 105 -12.91 -10.08 1.08
CA LEU A 105 -12.90 -9.52 2.43
C LEU A 105 -13.97 -8.44 2.63
N GLY A 106 -14.87 -8.24 1.65
CA GLY A 106 -15.98 -7.31 1.74
C GLY A 106 -15.67 -5.88 1.29
N PHE A 107 -14.51 -5.65 0.66
CA PHE A 107 -14.21 -4.35 0.06
C PHE A 107 -14.83 -4.23 -1.33
N LEU A 108 -15.28 -3.03 -1.66
CA LEU A 108 -15.91 -2.70 -2.93
C LEU A 108 -15.01 -1.69 -3.68
N PRO A 109 -14.73 -1.88 -4.98
CA PRO A 109 -14.09 -0.85 -5.80
C PRO A 109 -14.90 0.45 -5.80
N LEU A 110 -14.24 1.58 -5.52
CA LEU A 110 -14.85 2.90 -5.54
C LEU A 110 -14.33 3.78 -6.68
N ALA A 111 -13.02 3.81 -6.87
CA ALA A 111 -12.39 4.73 -7.82
C ALA A 111 -11.01 4.24 -8.28
N ALA A 112 -10.52 4.78 -9.39
CA ALA A 112 -9.14 4.64 -9.81
C ALA A 112 -8.34 5.86 -9.33
N ARG A 113 -7.16 5.61 -8.74
CA ARG A 113 -6.19 6.63 -8.32
C ARG A 113 -4.83 6.28 -8.91
N GLY A 114 -4.53 6.84 -10.09
CA GLY A 114 -3.35 6.48 -10.86
C GLY A 114 -3.30 4.96 -11.11
N PRO A 115 -2.21 4.25 -10.78
CA PRO A 115 -2.07 2.80 -11.01
C PRO A 115 -2.85 1.91 -10.03
N GLN A 116 -3.64 2.49 -9.12
CA GLN A 116 -4.33 1.77 -8.05
C GLN A 116 -5.85 1.88 -8.18
N VAL A 117 -6.53 0.80 -7.80
CA VAL A 117 -7.95 0.76 -7.48
C VAL A 117 -8.09 1.06 -6.00
N VAL A 118 -8.83 2.13 -5.69
CA VAL A 118 -9.27 2.44 -4.33
C VAL A 118 -10.51 1.61 -4.05
N MET A 119 -10.45 0.84 -2.97
CA MET A 119 -11.53 -0.02 -2.50
C MET A 119 -11.88 0.31 -1.05
N ASN A 120 -13.14 0.08 -0.68
CA ASN A 120 -13.63 0.42 0.66
C ASN A 120 -14.66 -0.59 1.17
N THR A 121 -14.73 -0.83 2.48
CA THR A 121 -15.76 -1.69 3.10
C THR A 121 -17.16 -1.08 3.06
N ARG A 122 -17.27 0.23 2.83
CA ARG A 122 -18.51 0.98 2.62
C ARG A 122 -18.60 1.44 1.17
N SER A 123 -19.78 1.90 0.76
CA SER A 123 -20.05 2.37 -0.61
C SER A 123 -19.49 3.76 -0.91
N GLN A 124 -18.74 4.37 0.01
CA GLN A 124 -18.15 5.70 -0.11
C GLN A 124 -16.87 5.79 0.73
N ALA A 125 -15.96 6.67 0.35
CA ALA A 125 -14.79 7.00 1.17
C ALA A 125 -15.21 7.76 2.44
N SER A 126 -14.34 7.75 3.46
CA SER A 126 -14.50 8.68 4.58
C SER A 126 -14.19 10.10 4.13
N ASN A 127 -14.86 11.07 4.74
CA ASN A 127 -14.58 12.50 4.55
C ASN A 127 -13.48 13.02 5.49
N GLY A 128 -12.98 12.17 6.39
CA GLY A 128 -11.97 12.58 7.34
C GLY A 128 -10.59 12.78 6.70
N MET A 129 -9.66 13.27 7.49
CA MET A 129 -8.27 13.47 7.10
C MET A 129 -7.40 12.25 7.41
N LEU A 130 -6.55 11.90 6.45
CA LEU A 130 -5.53 10.86 6.61
C LEU A 130 -4.15 11.51 6.74
N ALA A 131 -3.42 11.19 7.80
CA ALA A 131 -2.09 11.74 8.07
C ALA A 131 -0.97 11.02 7.27
N VAL A 132 -1.03 11.13 5.94
CA VAL A 132 -0.05 10.50 5.03
C VAL A 132 1.31 11.22 5.15
N GLN A 133 2.40 10.45 5.18
CA GLN A 133 3.76 11.02 5.18
C GLN A 133 4.09 11.64 3.82
N ASP A 134 4.71 12.82 3.84
CA ASP A 134 5.29 13.42 2.64
C ASP A 134 6.60 12.72 2.28
N LEU A 135 6.61 12.08 1.10
CA LEU A 135 7.76 11.33 0.58
C LEU A 135 8.64 12.15 -0.35
N GLU A 136 8.20 13.33 -0.81
CA GLU A 136 8.96 14.19 -1.72
C GLU A 136 10.39 14.47 -1.20
N PRO A 137 10.60 14.76 0.11
CA PRO A 137 11.95 14.97 0.64
C PRO A 137 12.89 13.78 0.48
N ILE A 138 12.38 12.55 0.45
CA ILE A 138 13.19 11.32 0.32
C ILE A 138 13.84 11.27 -1.06
N PHE A 139 13.10 11.61 -2.12
CA PHE A 139 13.63 11.61 -3.48
C PHE A 139 14.74 12.64 -3.68
N HIS A 140 14.79 13.67 -2.84
CA HIS A 140 15.84 14.69 -2.84
C HIS A 140 17.01 14.39 -1.89
N SER A 141 16.93 13.31 -1.11
CA SER A 141 17.98 12.90 -0.15
C SER A 141 19.32 12.60 -0.82
N LYS A 142 20.41 12.69 -0.06
CA LYS A 142 21.76 12.40 -0.58
C LYS A 142 21.90 10.92 -0.92
N GLU A 143 21.28 10.07 -0.12
CA GLU A 143 21.28 8.62 -0.19
C GLU A 143 20.63 8.15 -1.51
N VAL A 144 19.45 8.68 -1.85
CA VAL A 144 18.79 8.38 -3.13
C VAL A 144 19.64 8.82 -4.33
N ARG A 145 20.25 10.00 -4.28
CA ARG A 145 21.16 10.47 -5.35
C ARG A 145 22.40 9.59 -5.48
N GLN A 146 22.95 9.11 -4.36
CA GLN A 146 24.11 8.20 -4.36
C GLN A 146 23.76 6.83 -4.94
N ILE A 147 22.62 6.25 -4.55
CA ILE A 147 22.13 4.98 -5.12
C ILE A 147 21.92 5.15 -6.63
N HIS A 148 21.29 6.23 -7.06
CA HIS A 148 21.11 6.53 -8.48
C HIS A 148 22.44 6.63 -9.22
N GLY A 149 23.39 7.41 -8.69
CA GLY A 149 24.73 7.56 -9.28
C GLY A 149 25.50 6.23 -9.35
N TYR A 150 25.35 5.36 -8.36
CA TYR A 150 25.93 4.02 -8.38
C TYR A 150 25.33 3.15 -9.49
N LEU A 151 24.00 3.14 -9.63
CA LEU A 151 23.30 2.38 -10.67
C LEU A 151 23.69 2.85 -12.08
N VAL A 152 23.83 4.17 -12.29
CA VAL A 152 24.32 4.73 -13.54
C VAL A 152 25.76 4.28 -13.83
N LYS A 153 26.65 4.31 -12.83
CA LYS A 153 28.03 3.81 -13.00
C LYS A 153 28.08 2.31 -13.33
N GLN A 154 27.19 1.52 -12.73
CA GLN A 154 27.18 0.06 -12.90
C GLN A 154 26.56 -0.38 -14.24
N HIS A 155 25.48 0.28 -14.68
CA HIS A 155 24.68 -0.17 -15.82
C HIS A 155 24.72 0.76 -17.04
N GLY A 156 25.24 1.97 -16.86
CA GLY A 156 25.26 3.02 -17.89
C GLY A 156 23.96 3.82 -17.96
N GLU A 157 24.07 5.06 -18.45
CA GLU A 157 22.94 6.01 -18.54
C GLU A 157 21.80 5.50 -19.44
N LYS A 158 22.14 4.85 -20.55
CA LYS A 158 21.14 4.30 -21.49
C LYS A 158 20.28 3.23 -20.82
N ALA A 159 20.90 2.28 -20.12
CA ALA A 159 20.18 1.21 -19.44
C ALA A 159 19.29 1.75 -18.30
N MET A 160 19.75 2.78 -17.59
CA MET A 160 18.95 3.47 -16.59
C MET A 160 17.74 4.17 -17.20
N SER A 161 17.93 4.95 -18.28
CA SER A 161 16.84 5.61 -18.98
C SER A 161 15.82 4.61 -19.55
N ASP A 162 16.28 3.48 -20.08
CA ASP A 162 15.39 2.43 -20.58
C ASP A 162 14.61 1.76 -19.43
N ALA A 163 15.21 1.59 -18.26
CA ALA A 163 14.52 1.09 -17.07
C ALA A 163 13.45 2.05 -16.53
N GLU A 164 13.71 3.36 -16.58
CA GLU A 164 12.74 4.39 -16.20
C GLU A 164 11.54 4.40 -17.16
N LYS A 165 11.79 4.34 -18.48
CA LYS A 165 10.71 4.23 -19.46
C LYS A 165 9.87 2.97 -19.27
N GLU A 166 10.50 1.85 -18.95
CA GLU A 166 9.78 0.60 -18.70
C GLU A 166 8.89 0.67 -17.47
N ARG A 167 9.37 1.32 -16.39
CA ARG A 167 8.53 1.64 -15.23
C ARG A 167 7.35 2.51 -15.63
N ASP A 168 7.58 3.60 -16.35
CA ASP A 168 6.51 4.54 -16.70
C ASP A 168 5.42 3.85 -17.53
N ARG A 169 5.82 3.00 -18.49
CA ARG A 169 4.89 2.15 -19.25
C ARG A 169 4.10 1.19 -18.36
N LEU A 170 4.75 0.57 -17.37
CA LEU A 170 4.08 -0.31 -16.41
C LEU A 170 3.05 0.47 -15.59
N LEU A 171 3.40 1.66 -15.09
CA LEU A 171 2.49 2.51 -14.33
C LEU A 171 1.29 2.94 -15.18
N ASP A 172 1.51 3.32 -16.43
CA ASP A 172 0.44 3.64 -17.39
C ASP A 172 -0.49 2.44 -17.63
N GLN A 173 0.08 1.24 -17.78
CA GLN A 173 -0.71 0.01 -17.96
C GLN A 173 -1.56 -0.27 -16.73
N LEU A 174 -0.99 -0.17 -15.52
CA LEU A 174 -1.71 -0.38 -14.27
C LEU A 174 -2.81 0.68 -14.09
N ALA A 175 -2.57 1.92 -14.50
CA ALA A 175 -3.57 2.99 -14.43
C ALA A 175 -4.77 2.73 -15.34
N ARG A 176 -4.53 2.26 -16.58
CA ARG A 176 -5.61 1.84 -17.48
C ARG A 176 -6.39 0.65 -16.92
N GLN A 177 -5.71 -0.32 -16.31
CA GLN A 177 -6.36 -1.46 -15.67
C GLN A 177 -7.25 -1.02 -14.50
N ALA A 178 -6.77 -0.11 -13.65
CA ALA A 178 -7.54 0.41 -12.53
C ALA A 178 -8.79 1.14 -13.01
N LEU A 179 -8.66 2.02 -14.01
CA LEU A 179 -9.78 2.76 -14.59
C LEU A 179 -10.83 1.79 -15.16
N HIS A 180 -10.41 0.88 -16.04
CA HIS A 180 -11.29 -0.07 -16.69
C HIS A 180 -12.08 -0.92 -15.69
N LEU A 181 -11.43 -1.37 -14.61
CA LEU A 181 -12.08 -2.14 -13.57
C LEU A 181 -13.17 -1.32 -12.86
N THR A 182 -12.87 -0.08 -12.49
CA THR A 182 -13.82 0.78 -11.77
C THR A 182 -15.01 1.21 -12.63
N GLU A 183 -14.80 1.45 -13.92
CA GLU A 183 -15.88 1.72 -14.89
C GLU A 183 -16.80 0.51 -15.04
N THR A 184 -16.22 -0.70 -15.20
CA THR A 184 -16.98 -1.94 -15.33
C THR A 184 -17.80 -2.22 -14.07
N TYR A 185 -17.22 -1.98 -12.90
CA TYR A 185 -17.90 -2.17 -11.62
C TYR A 185 -19.07 -1.19 -11.42
N SER A 186 -18.87 0.08 -11.80
CA SER A 186 -19.93 1.10 -11.75
C SER A 186 -21.13 0.71 -12.62
N VAL A 187 -20.88 0.24 -13.85
CA VAL A 187 -21.94 -0.24 -14.75
C VAL A 187 -22.69 -1.43 -14.15
N ALA A 188 -21.97 -2.40 -13.57
CA ALA A 188 -22.59 -3.56 -12.92
C ALA A 188 -23.48 -3.15 -11.74
N LYS A 189 -23.07 -2.15 -10.94
CA LYS A 189 -23.85 -1.63 -9.81
C LYS A 189 -25.13 -0.91 -10.25
N HIS A 190 -25.15 -0.29 -11.44
CA HIS A 190 -26.34 0.36 -11.99
C HIS A 190 -27.37 -0.60 -12.60
N LEU A 191 -27.02 -1.87 -12.82
CA LEU A 191 -27.89 -2.90 -13.38
C LEU A 191 -28.63 -3.74 -12.32
N HIS A 192 -28.33 -3.53 -11.04
CA HIS A 192 -28.92 -4.22 -9.89
C HIS A 192 -29.62 -3.23 -8.95
#